data_AF-A0A538JB62-F1
#
_entry.id   AF-A0A538JB62-F1
#
_cell.length_a   1.000
_cell.length_b   1.000
_cell.length_c   1.000
_cell.angle_alpha   90.00
_cell.angle_beta   90.00
_cell.angle_gamma   90.00
#
_symmetry.space_group_name_H-M   'P 1'
#
loop_
_entity.id
_entity.type
_entity.pdbx_description
1 polymer ?
#
loop_
_entity_poly.entity_id
_entity_poly.type
_entity_poly.pdbx_seq_one_letter_code
_entity_poly.pdbx_strand_id
1 'polypeptide(L)'
;RVLPGVFAGIDETVQTIFQRNSVGLLVFASLLAVWEVSGGVRAIMGALNRIYETEETRSWMIRRPLSIGIAVVIIAALGGALLLGLGLRHTVHGSWGLPFAVVRWVAAIALLGLAFGLVVRLAPAERRATKWATGGATVVVVAWLVESLIFRWYVTSVANFKTAPGSLAVFLVIMTYFYVGAIILLVGIELDELLRKDVQGEDRAIHEIVRGLL
;
A
#
# COMPACT_ATOMS: atom_id res chain seq x y z
N ARG A 1 27.68 -32.15 -9.00
CA ARG A 1 26.53 -33.04 -9.29
C ARG A 1 25.73 -33.19 -8.00
N VAL A 2 24.58 -32.54 -7.90
CA VAL A 2 23.72 -32.58 -6.71
C VAL A 2 23.03 -33.95 -6.68
N LEU A 3 23.04 -34.64 -5.53
CA LEU A 3 22.59 -36.03 -5.41
C LEU A 3 21.07 -36.13 -5.64
N PRO A 4 20.59 -37.10 -6.45
CA PRO A 4 19.16 -37.29 -6.76
C PRO A 4 18.26 -37.41 -5.52
N GLY A 5 18.79 -37.93 -4.41
CA GLY A 5 18.06 -38.05 -3.14
C GLY A 5 17.67 -36.72 -2.48
N VAL A 6 18.39 -35.62 -2.75
CA VAL A 6 18.03 -34.29 -2.23
C VAL A 6 16.83 -33.72 -2.98
N PHE A 7 16.76 -33.91 -4.30
CA PHE A 7 15.57 -33.52 -5.07
C PHE A 7 14.35 -34.35 -4.71
N ALA A 8 14.53 -35.66 -4.51
CA ALA A 8 13.44 -36.53 -4.05
C ALA A 8 12.88 -36.11 -2.68
N GLY A 9 13.75 -35.73 -1.73
CA GLY A 9 13.30 -35.27 -0.41
C GLY A 9 12.62 -33.89 -0.43
N ILE A 10 13.02 -32.99 -1.33
CA ILE A 10 12.33 -31.71 -1.55
C ILE A 10 10.96 -31.96 -2.20
N ASP A 11 10.88 -32.79 -3.24
CA ASP A 11 9.63 -33.13 -3.90
C ASP A 11 8.66 -33.86 -2.96
N GLU A 12 9.17 -34.75 -2.09
CA GLU A 12 8.38 -35.43 -1.07
C GLU A 12 7.88 -34.47 0.01
N THR A 13 8.70 -33.51 0.44
CA THR A 13 8.29 -32.47 1.40
C THR A 13 7.23 -31.55 0.79
N VAL A 14 7.42 -31.15 -0.47
CA VAL A 14 6.49 -30.33 -1.24
C VAL A 14 5.17 -31.07 -1.42
N GLN A 15 5.19 -32.34 -1.88
CA GLN A 15 3.99 -33.15 -2.01
C GLN A 15 3.31 -33.40 -0.67
N THR A 16 4.06 -33.61 0.41
CA THR A 16 3.50 -33.82 1.75
C THR A 16 2.83 -32.56 2.29
N ILE A 17 3.36 -31.36 2.01
CA ILE A 17 2.73 -30.08 2.37
C ILE A 17 1.46 -29.82 1.55
N PHE A 18 1.47 -30.19 0.26
CA PHE A 18 0.30 -30.04 -0.62
C PHE A 18 -0.76 -31.14 -0.40
N GLN A 19 -0.39 -32.33 0.08
CA GLN A 19 -1.31 -33.44 0.37
C GLN A 19 -1.84 -33.45 1.81
N ARG A 20 -1.10 -32.91 2.79
CA ARG A 20 -1.64 -32.68 4.14
C ARG A 20 -2.48 -31.41 4.13
N ASN A 21 -3.76 -31.56 4.45
CA ASN A 21 -4.79 -30.53 4.63
C ASN A 21 -4.21 -29.15 5.03
N SER A 22 -3.80 -28.37 4.01
CA SER A 22 -2.94 -27.19 4.14
C SER A 22 -3.68 -25.97 4.68
N VAL A 23 -4.97 -26.15 4.99
CA VAL A 23 -5.87 -25.14 5.54
C VAL A 23 -5.30 -24.52 6.82
N GLY A 24 -4.71 -25.32 7.71
CA GLY A 24 -4.10 -24.79 8.94
C GLY A 24 -2.94 -23.83 8.68
N LEU A 25 -2.06 -24.16 7.73
CA LEU A 25 -0.94 -23.32 7.31
C LEU A 25 -1.42 -22.04 6.60
N LEU A 26 -2.44 -22.16 5.73
CA LEU A 26 -3.03 -21.01 5.03
C LEU A 26 -3.71 -20.04 5.99
N VAL A 27 -4.46 -20.56 6.97
CA VAL A 27 -5.09 -19.74 8.02
C VAL A 27 -4.01 -19.06 8.86
N PHE A 28 -2.97 -19.79 9.28
CA PHE A 28 -1.87 -19.22 10.04
C PHE A 28 -1.14 -18.11 9.27
N ALA A 29 -0.78 -18.35 8.01
CA ALA A 29 -0.14 -17.35 7.15
C ALA A 29 -1.03 -16.12 6.93
N SER A 30 -2.33 -16.31 6.76
CA SER A 30 -3.29 -15.21 6.60
C SER A 30 -3.41 -14.37 7.87
N LEU A 31 -3.49 -15.01 9.03
CA LEU A 31 -3.51 -14.31 10.33
C LEU A 31 -2.22 -13.53 10.57
N LEU A 32 -1.08 -14.14 10.24
CA LEU A 32 0.22 -13.50 10.35
C LEU A 32 0.33 -12.28 9.41
N ALA A 33 -0.16 -12.40 8.18
CA ALA A 33 -0.21 -11.28 7.23
C ALA A 33 -1.08 -10.14 7.74
N VAL A 34 -2.28 -10.44 8.26
CA VAL A 34 -3.15 -9.42 8.88
C VAL A 34 -2.46 -8.74 10.06
N TRP A 35 -1.74 -9.51 10.89
CA TRP A 35 -0.99 -8.97 12.02
C TRP A 35 0.08 -7.96 11.57
N GLU A 36 0.92 -8.34 10.60
CA GLU A 36 1.99 -7.50 10.06
C GLU A 36 1.44 -6.23 9.40
N VAL A 37 0.45 -6.36 8.51
CA VAL A 37 -0.17 -5.21 7.84
C VAL A 37 -0.85 -4.28 8.85
N SER A 38 -1.49 -4.83 9.88
CA SER A 38 -2.07 -4.00 10.96
C SER A 38 -0.99 -3.21 11.71
N GLY A 39 0.21 -3.77 11.86
CA GLY A 39 1.39 -3.08 12.39
C GLY A 39 1.81 -1.90 11.52
N GLY A 40 1.93 -2.12 10.21
CA GLY A 40 2.22 -1.07 9.23
C GLY A 40 1.18 0.06 9.25
N VAL A 41 -0.10 -0.27 9.28
CA VAL A 41 -1.19 0.72 9.41
C VAL A 41 -1.03 1.55 10.69
N ARG A 42 -0.70 0.94 11.83
CA ARG A 42 -0.46 1.67 13.10
C ARG A 42 0.74 2.60 13.03
N ALA A 43 1.77 2.25 12.26
CA ALA A 43 2.92 3.11 12.03
C ALA A 43 2.53 4.33 11.18
N ILE A 44 1.73 4.12 10.12
CA ILE A 44 1.18 5.21 9.29
C ILE A 44 0.29 6.13 10.13
N MET A 45 -0.60 5.59 10.98
CA MET A 45 -1.41 6.39 11.91
C MET A 45 -0.53 7.33 12.75
N GLY A 46 0.55 6.80 13.34
CA GLY A 46 1.47 7.59 14.14
C GLY A 46 2.25 8.64 13.33
N ALA A 47 2.61 8.33 12.09
CA ALA A 47 3.24 9.28 11.18
C ALA A 47 2.28 10.43 10.82
N LEU A 48 1.03 10.12 10.45
CA LEU A 48 0.01 11.10 10.11
C LEU A 48 -0.34 12.00 11.30
N ASN A 49 -0.47 11.44 12.50
CA ASN A 49 -0.73 12.25 13.69
C ASN A 49 0.40 13.25 13.96
N ARG A 50 1.66 12.88 13.68
CA ARG A 50 2.80 13.80 13.79
C ARG A 50 2.76 14.90 12.74
N ILE A 51 2.51 14.55 11.48
CA ILE A 51 2.35 15.51 10.37
C ILE A 51 1.26 16.53 10.69
N TYR A 52 0.13 16.05 11.21
CA TYR A 52 -1.01 16.92 11.54
C TYR A 52 -0.88 17.64 12.88
N GLU A 53 0.22 17.43 13.63
CA GLU A 53 0.45 17.96 14.98
C GLU A 53 -0.70 17.66 15.95
N THR A 54 -1.35 16.51 15.78
CA THR A 54 -2.49 16.07 16.60
C THR A 54 -2.05 15.02 17.61
N GLU A 55 -2.40 15.20 18.87
CA GLU A 55 -2.21 14.16 19.88
C GLU A 55 -3.17 12.97 19.64
N GLU A 56 -2.66 11.75 19.81
CA GLU A 56 -3.48 10.55 19.67
C GLU A 56 -4.40 10.42 20.90
N THR A 57 -5.64 10.88 20.74
CA THR A 57 -6.67 10.82 21.79
C THR A 57 -7.36 9.45 21.87
N ARG A 58 -7.13 8.55 20.90
CA ARG A 58 -7.82 7.25 20.84
C ARG A 58 -7.17 6.24 21.78
N SER A 59 -8.01 5.61 22.61
CA SER A 59 -7.59 4.46 23.42
C SER A 59 -7.07 3.30 22.55
N TRP A 60 -6.10 2.56 23.08
CA TRP A 60 -5.53 1.36 22.46
C TRP A 60 -6.59 0.33 22.03
N MET A 61 -7.70 0.25 22.77
CA MET A 61 -8.83 -0.63 22.48
C MET A 61 -9.61 -0.24 21.21
N ILE A 62 -9.55 1.01 20.77
CA ILE A 62 -10.17 1.49 19.53
C ILE A 62 -9.17 1.44 18.38
N ARG A 63 -7.91 1.81 18.66
CA ARG A 63 -6.84 1.85 17.65
C ARG A 63 -6.51 0.48 17.07
N ARG A 64 -6.46 -0.57 17.91
CA ARG A 64 -6.17 -1.95 17.45
C ARG A 64 -7.20 -2.48 16.44
N PRO A 65 -8.50 -2.57 16.75
CA PRO A 65 -9.49 -3.11 15.82
C PRO A 65 -9.61 -2.26 14.55
N LEU A 66 -9.44 -0.93 14.65
CA LEU A 66 -9.41 -0.07 13.47
C LEU A 66 -8.24 -0.41 12.54
N SER A 67 -7.03 -0.60 13.09
CA SER A 67 -5.86 -0.97 12.29
C SER A 67 -6.01 -2.35 11.64
N ILE A 68 -6.66 -3.30 12.31
CA ILE A 68 -6.96 -4.62 11.76
C ILE A 68 -8.00 -4.50 10.64
N GLY A 69 -9.06 -3.72 10.83
CA GLY A 69 -10.08 -3.49 9.80
C GLY A 69 -9.49 -2.89 8.52
N ILE A 70 -8.63 -1.87 8.66
CA ILE A 70 -7.93 -1.28 7.51
C ILE A 70 -6.98 -2.30 6.86
N ALA A 71 -6.24 -3.09 7.66
CA ALA A 71 -5.35 -4.12 7.14
C ALA A 71 -6.10 -5.19 6.32
N VAL A 72 -7.25 -5.66 6.81
CA VAL A 72 -8.09 -6.62 6.10
C VAL A 72 -8.57 -6.04 4.76
N VAL A 73 -8.98 -4.77 4.73
CA VAL A 73 -9.39 -4.12 3.46
C VAL A 73 -8.21 -4.00 2.50
N ILE A 74 -7.02 -3.63 2.96
CA ILE A 74 -5.81 -3.57 2.13
C ILE A 74 -5.48 -4.95 1.56
N ILE A 75 -5.48 -6.00 2.39
CA ILE A 75 -5.19 -7.37 1.98
C ILE A 75 -6.25 -7.87 0.99
N ALA A 76 -7.54 -7.59 1.23
CA ALA A 76 -8.61 -7.96 0.33
C ALA A 76 -8.52 -7.20 -1.01
N ALA A 77 -8.15 -5.92 -1.00
CA ALA A 77 -7.95 -5.12 -2.20
C ALA A 77 -6.77 -5.63 -3.04
N LEU A 78 -5.62 -5.88 -2.40
CA LEU A 78 -4.42 -6.41 -3.07
C LEU A 78 -4.65 -7.84 -3.57
N GLY A 79 -5.21 -8.71 -2.73
CA GLY A 79 -5.56 -10.08 -3.07
C GLY A 79 -6.60 -10.14 -4.18
N GLY A 80 -7.64 -9.31 -4.11
CA GLY A 80 -8.65 -9.17 -5.15
C GLY A 80 -8.05 -8.70 -6.48
N ALA A 81 -7.22 -7.65 -6.46
CA ALA A 81 -6.53 -7.18 -7.66
C ALA A 81 -5.60 -8.25 -8.27
N LEU A 82 -4.91 -9.02 -7.42
CA LEU A 82 -4.06 -10.13 -7.86
C LEU A 82 -4.88 -11.28 -8.45
N LEU A 83 -5.97 -11.70 -7.80
CA LEU A 83 -6.86 -12.75 -8.29
C LEU A 83 -7.52 -12.37 -9.62
N LEU A 84 -7.91 -11.09 -9.77
CA LEU A 84 -8.33 -10.53 -11.04
C LEU A 84 -7.19 -10.56 -12.08
N GLY A 85 -5.94 -10.41 -11.68
CA GLY A 85 -4.80 -10.60 -12.59
C GLY A 85 -4.59 -12.06 -13.03
N LEU A 86 -4.64 -13.00 -12.08
CA LEU A 86 -4.28 -14.41 -12.31
C LEU A 86 -5.43 -15.25 -12.89
N GLY A 87 -6.68 -15.01 -12.48
CA GLY A 87 -7.85 -15.76 -12.95
C GLY A 87 -8.22 -15.44 -14.40
N LEU A 88 -7.88 -14.24 -14.88
CA LEU A 88 -8.25 -13.75 -16.20
C LEU A 88 -7.29 -14.16 -17.33
N ARG A 89 -6.07 -14.62 -17.00
CA ARG A 89 -5.14 -15.17 -18.01
C ARG A 89 -5.60 -16.51 -18.60
N HIS A 90 -6.52 -17.20 -17.91
CA HIS A 90 -6.97 -18.54 -18.29
C HIS A 90 -8.39 -18.58 -18.87
N THR A 91 -9.21 -17.54 -18.68
CA THR A 91 -10.66 -17.60 -18.91
C THR A 91 -11.16 -16.79 -20.11
N VAL A 92 -10.36 -15.89 -20.69
CA VAL A 92 -10.83 -15.01 -21.78
C VAL A 92 -9.90 -15.09 -22.99
N HIS A 93 -10.34 -15.78 -24.05
CA HIS A 93 -9.75 -15.73 -25.39
C HIS A 93 -10.81 -15.13 -26.35
N GLY A 94 -10.44 -14.12 -27.15
CA GLY A 94 -11.31 -13.53 -28.18
C GLY A 94 -11.53 -12.00 -28.11
N SER A 95 -12.44 -11.48 -28.93
CA SER A 95 -12.76 -10.04 -29.13
C SER A 95 -13.26 -9.29 -27.87
N TRP A 96 -13.60 -10.02 -26.81
CA TRP A 96 -13.93 -9.47 -25.50
C TRP A 96 -12.70 -9.19 -24.62
N GLY A 97 -11.48 -9.51 -25.04
CA GLY A 97 -10.27 -9.28 -24.24
C GLY A 97 -10.00 -7.82 -23.87
N LEU A 98 -10.26 -6.88 -24.80
CA LEU A 98 -10.03 -5.44 -24.58
C LEU A 98 -10.97 -4.80 -23.53
N PRO A 99 -12.31 -4.89 -23.62
CA PRO A 99 -13.20 -4.30 -22.62
C PRO A 99 -12.98 -4.91 -21.23
N PHE A 100 -12.71 -6.21 -21.14
CA PHE A 100 -12.44 -6.86 -19.86
C PHE A 100 -11.08 -6.48 -19.27
N ALA A 101 -10.06 -6.23 -20.10
CA ALA A 101 -8.77 -5.70 -19.62
C ALA A 101 -8.93 -4.30 -19.02
N VAL A 102 -9.76 -3.45 -19.62
CA VAL A 102 -10.06 -2.10 -19.08
C VAL A 102 -10.81 -2.21 -17.75
N VAL A 103 -11.87 -3.02 -17.67
CA VAL A 103 -12.62 -3.25 -16.42
C VAL A 103 -11.70 -3.76 -15.31
N ARG A 104 -10.77 -4.68 -15.62
CA ARG A 104 -9.78 -5.17 -14.67
C ARG A 104 -8.90 -4.06 -14.10
N TRP A 105 -8.31 -3.23 -14.95
CA TRP A 105 -7.45 -2.12 -14.51
C TRP A 105 -8.24 -1.09 -13.71
N VAL A 106 -9.45 -0.75 -14.15
CA VAL A 106 -10.34 0.18 -13.43
C VAL A 106 -10.70 -0.38 -12.06
N ALA A 107 -11.08 -1.66 -11.96
CA ALA A 107 -11.41 -2.31 -10.69
C ALA A 107 -10.20 -2.35 -9.74
N ALA A 108 -9.00 -2.66 -10.25
CA ALA A 108 -7.78 -2.66 -9.46
C ALA A 108 -7.43 -1.25 -8.94
N ILE A 109 -7.51 -0.23 -9.80
CA ILE A 109 -7.29 1.17 -9.41
C ILE A 109 -8.34 1.60 -8.38
N ALA A 110 -9.60 1.23 -8.56
CA ALA A 110 -10.67 1.56 -7.61
C ALA A 110 -10.46 0.89 -6.24
N LEU A 111 -10.08 -0.40 -6.21
CA LEU A 111 -9.79 -1.13 -4.97
C LEU A 111 -8.60 -0.54 -4.23
N LEU A 112 -7.51 -0.25 -4.95
CA LEU A 112 -6.32 0.39 -4.37
C LEU A 112 -6.64 1.80 -3.88
N GLY A 113 -7.34 2.60 -4.68
CA GLY A 113 -7.77 3.95 -4.31
C GLY A 113 -8.69 3.97 -3.09
N LEU A 114 -9.58 2.99 -2.97
CA LEU A 114 -10.42 2.80 -1.78
C LEU A 114 -9.58 2.45 -0.55
N ALA A 115 -8.61 1.54 -0.69
CA ALA A 115 -7.71 1.19 0.40
C ALA A 115 -6.88 2.40 0.88
N PHE A 116 -6.28 3.16 -0.05
CA PHE A 116 -5.56 4.39 0.26
C PHE A 116 -6.46 5.46 0.88
N GLY A 117 -7.65 5.67 0.32
CA GLY A 117 -8.62 6.63 0.83
C GLY A 117 -9.08 6.29 2.25
N LEU A 118 -9.26 5.01 2.57
CA LEU A 118 -9.55 4.56 3.94
C LEU A 118 -8.39 4.82 4.88
N VAL A 119 -7.14 4.56 4.47
CA VAL A 119 -5.97 4.89 5.27
C VAL A 119 -5.93 6.39 5.55
N VAL A 120 -5.96 7.25 4.52
CA VAL A 120 -5.87 8.70 4.70
C VAL A 120 -7.03 9.26 5.54
N ARG A 121 -8.23 8.69 5.43
CA ARG A 121 -9.42 9.20 6.13
C ARG A 121 -9.61 8.66 7.54
N LEU A 122 -9.23 7.41 7.79
CA LEU A 122 -9.49 6.73 9.07
C LEU A 122 -8.24 6.62 9.95
N ALA A 123 -7.05 6.65 9.37
CA ALA A 123 -5.81 6.57 10.12
C ALA A 123 -5.56 7.77 11.04
N PRO A 124 -5.76 9.04 10.65
CA PRO A 124 -5.49 10.15 11.55
C PRO A 124 -6.51 10.21 12.69
N ALA A 125 -6.04 10.64 13.87
CA ALA A 125 -6.84 10.79 15.08
C ALA A 125 -7.97 11.81 14.89
N GLU A 126 -7.67 12.94 14.24
CA GLU A 126 -8.61 14.00 13.94
C GLU A 126 -8.95 14.07 12.44
N ARG A 127 -10.24 14.16 12.10
CA ARG A 127 -10.70 14.23 10.71
C ARG A 127 -10.51 15.64 10.17
N ARG A 128 -9.48 15.87 9.33
CA ARG A 128 -9.31 17.14 8.61
C ARG A 128 -10.17 17.18 7.35
N ALA A 129 -10.72 18.36 7.07
CA ALA A 129 -11.57 18.57 5.90
C ALA A 129 -10.72 18.49 4.62
N THR A 130 -11.04 17.52 3.76
CA THR A 130 -10.29 17.14 2.54
C THR A 130 -10.41 18.15 1.39
N LYS A 131 -10.59 19.43 1.69
CA LYS A 131 -10.98 20.42 0.68
C LYS A 131 -9.81 20.91 -0.19
N TRP A 132 -8.56 20.61 0.16
CA TRP A 132 -7.37 21.22 -0.49
C TRP A 132 -6.28 20.21 -0.89
N ALA A 133 -6.66 18.94 -1.07
CA ALA A 133 -5.74 17.84 -1.38
C ALA A 133 -5.28 17.78 -2.86
N THR A 134 -4.87 18.89 -3.47
CA THR A 134 -4.47 18.90 -4.90
C THR A 134 -2.98 19.09 -5.10
N GLY A 135 -2.32 19.93 -4.30
CA GLY A 135 -0.87 20.19 -4.42
C GLY A 135 -0.05 18.96 -4.05
N GLY A 136 -0.21 18.47 -2.82
CA GLY A 136 0.53 17.30 -2.33
C GLY A 136 0.19 16.04 -3.10
N ALA A 137 -1.09 15.80 -3.40
CA ALA A 137 -1.53 14.64 -4.16
C ALA A 137 -0.90 14.55 -5.56
N THR A 138 -0.73 15.69 -6.25
CA THR A 138 -0.06 15.73 -7.56
C THR A 138 1.40 15.31 -7.44
N VAL A 139 2.11 15.82 -6.42
CA VAL A 139 3.51 15.45 -6.17
C VAL A 139 3.64 13.96 -5.85
N VAL A 140 2.74 13.40 -5.04
CA VAL A 140 2.69 11.95 -4.74
C VAL A 140 2.54 11.15 -6.03
N VAL A 141 1.57 11.49 -6.87
CA VAL A 141 1.30 10.76 -8.11
C VAL A 141 2.50 10.82 -9.05
N VAL A 142 3.10 12.00 -9.25
CA VAL A 142 4.26 12.17 -10.13
C VAL A 142 5.47 11.40 -9.59
N ALA A 143 5.79 11.54 -8.31
CA ALA A 143 6.92 10.85 -7.69
C ALA A 143 6.73 9.32 -7.72
N TRP A 144 5.51 8.84 -7.46
CA TRP A 144 5.19 7.42 -7.52
C TRP A 144 5.28 6.86 -8.95
N LEU A 145 4.91 7.63 -9.97
CA LEU A 145 5.13 7.25 -11.37
C LEU A 145 6.63 7.14 -11.68
N VAL A 146 7.44 8.12 -11.27
CA VAL A 146 8.90 8.08 -11.46
C VAL A 146 9.51 6.87 -10.77
N GLU A 147 9.15 6.62 -9.51
CA GLU A 147 9.57 5.43 -8.76
C GLU A 147 9.19 4.15 -9.50
N SER A 148 7.95 4.05 -10.00
CA SER A 148 7.47 2.87 -10.75
C SER A 148 8.27 2.64 -12.03
N LEU A 149 8.64 3.70 -12.75
CA LEU A 149 9.49 3.60 -13.94
C LEU A 149 10.90 3.12 -13.59
N ILE A 150 11.51 3.66 -12.53
CA ILE A 150 12.83 3.25 -12.04
C ILE A 150 12.80 1.78 -11.62
N PHE A 151 11.78 1.38 -10.87
CA PHE A 151 11.61 0.00 -10.41
C PHE A 151 11.48 -0.97 -11.59
N ARG A 152 10.65 -0.63 -12.58
CA ARG A 152 10.51 -1.42 -13.81
C ARG A 152 11.85 -1.57 -14.53
N TRP A 153 12.58 -0.47 -14.70
CA TRP A 153 13.89 -0.50 -15.37
C TRP A 153 14.90 -1.38 -14.60
N TYR A 154 14.94 -1.25 -13.27
CA TYR A 154 15.81 -2.05 -12.40
C TYR A 154 15.51 -3.55 -12.52
N VAL A 155 14.23 -3.94 -12.41
CA VAL A 155 13.77 -5.33 -12.51
C VAL A 155 14.06 -5.94 -13.88
N THR A 156 13.99 -5.16 -14.95
CA THR A 156 14.15 -5.67 -16.32
C THR A 156 15.60 -5.66 -16.81
N SER A 157 16.43 -4.73 -16.33
CA SER A 157 17.79 -4.51 -16.86
C SER A 157 18.89 -5.04 -15.93
N VAL A 158 18.69 -4.94 -14.61
CA VAL A 158 19.73 -5.23 -13.61
C VAL A 158 19.47 -6.54 -12.89
N ALA A 159 18.20 -6.86 -12.64
CA ALA A 159 17.85 -7.96 -11.76
C ALA A 159 17.91 -9.34 -12.46
N ASN A 160 18.90 -10.14 -12.08
CA ASN A 160 19.02 -11.53 -12.53
C ASN A 160 18.56 -12.49 -11.40
N PHE A 161 17.24 -12.66 -11.26
CA PHE A 161 16.62 -13.39 -10.14
C PHE A 161 16.76 -14.93 -10.19
N LYS A 162 17.60 -15.47 -11.09
CA LYS A 162 17.70 -16.92 -11.32
C LYS A 162 18.71 -17.64 -10.40
N THR A 163 19.47 -16.91 -9.59
CA THR A 163 20.48 -17.47 -8.67
C THR A 163 19.98 -17.51 -7.22
N ALA A 164 20.56 -18.36 -6.36
CA ALA A 164 20.17 -18.47 -4.94
C ALA A 164 20.24 -17.14 -4.13
N PRO A 165 21.21 -16.22 -4.36
CA PRO A 165 21.17 -14.86 -3.79
C PRO A 165 20.03 -13.99 -4.36
N GLY A 166 19.46 -14.40 -5.49
CA GLY A 166 18.44 -13.69 -6.23
C GLY A 166 17.09 -13.66 -5.52
N SER A 167 16.72 -14.70 -4.77
CA SER A 167 15.45 -14.70 -4.00
C SER A 167 15.47 -13.68 -2.86
N LEU A 168 16.59 -13.56 -2.15
CA LEU A 168 16.78 -12.52 -1.14
C LEU A 168 16.81 -11.12 -1.78
N ALA A 169 17.43 -10.99 -2.96
CA ALA A 169 17.43 -9.75 -3.71
C ALA A 169 16.01 -9.36 -4.17
N VAL A 170 15.16 -10.30 -4.60
CA VAL A 170 13.73 -10.02 -4.91
C VAL A 170 13.06 -9.39 -3.69
N PHE A 171 13.21 -10.00 -2.52
CA PHE A 171 12.60 -9.52 -1.29
C PHE A 171 13.07 -8.10 -0.94
N LEU A 172 14.38 -7.85 -0.96
CA LEU A 172 14.94 -6.53 -0.66
C LEU A 172 14.48 -5.46 -1.66
N VAL A 173 14.40 -5.81 -2.94
CA VAL A 173 13.96 -4.89 -4.00
C VAL A 173 12.49 -4.52 -3.83
N ILE A 174 11.63 -5.50 -3.56
CA ILE A 174 10.21 -5.27 -3.27
C ILE A 174 10.04 -4.44 -1.99
N MET A 175 10.82 -4.75 -0.94
CA MET A 175 10.78 -4.00 0.32
C MET A 175 11.20 -2.54 0.09
N THR A 176 12.22 -2.31 -0.73
CA THR A 176 12.70 -0.96 -1.09
C THR A 176 11.63 -0.18 -1.83
N TYR A 177 10.91 -0.83 -2.76
CA TYR A 177 9.79 -0.20 -3.47
C TYR A 177 8.67 0.24 -2.52
N PHE A 178 8.25 -0.61 -1.59
CA PHE A 178 7.24 -0.19 -0.61
C PHE A 178 7.78 0.88 0.36
N TYR A 179 9.06 0.83 0.70
CA TYR A 179 9.70 1.81 1.58
C TYR A 179 9.77 3.20 0.94
N VAL A 180 10.23 3.31 -0.30
CA VAL A 180 10.31 4.58 -1.04
C VAL A 180 8.90 5.11 -1.32
N GLY A 181 7.96 4.27 -1.73
CA GLY A 181 6.55 4.65 -1.88
C GLY A 181 5.92 5.20 -0.59
N ALA A 182 6.26 4.63 0.57
CA ALA A 182 5.80 5.15 1.86
C ALA A 182 6.38 6.55 2.17
N ILE A 183 7.66 6.79 1.85
CA ILE A 183 8.29 8.12 1.98
C ILE A 183 7.59 9.13 1.09
N ILE A 184 7.38 8.79 -0.20
CA ILE A 184 6.71 9.66 -1.16
C ILE A 184 5.33 10.07 -0.64
N LEU A 185 4.56 9.10 -0.13
CA LEU A 185 3.24 9.34 0.44
C LEU A 185 3.29 10.29 1.64
N LEU A 186 4.18 10.04 2.61
CA LEU A 186 4.29 10.88 3.81
C LEU A 186 4.75 12.30 3.47
N VAL A 187 5.75 12.44 2.59
CA VAL A 187 6.23 13.75 2.11
C VAL A 187 5.13 14.51 1.39
N GLY A 188 4.34 13.84 0.56
CA GLY A 188 3.23 14.49 -0.13
C GLY A 188 2.12 14.96 0.82
N ILE A 189 1.84 14.20 1.88
CA ILE A 189 0.87 14.60 2.91
C ILE A 189 1.40 15.77 3.74
N GLU A 190 2.67 15.76 4.11
CA GLU A 190 3.33 16.88 4.80
C GLU A 190 3.28 18.15 3.94
N LEU A 191 3.59 18.04 2.64
CA LEU A 191 3.53 19.16 1.71
C LEU A 191 2.12 19.73 1.58
N ASP A 192 1.11 18.87 1.52
CA ASP A 192 -0.29 19.27 1.49
C ASP A 192 -0.69 20.05 2.76
N GLU A 193 -0.20 19.59 3.92
CA GLU A 193 -0.42 20.25 5.20
C GLU A 193 0.29 21.60 5.30
N LEU A 194 1.53 21.71 4.80
CA LEU A 194 2.27 22.98 4.76
C LEU A 194 1.57 24.00 3.85
N LEU A 195 1.14 23.60 2.66
CA LEU A 195 0.38 24.47 1.75
C LEU A 195 -0.92 24.96 2.38
N ARG A 196 -1.61 24.08 3.11
CA ARG A 196 -2.82 24.45 3.83
C ARG A 196 -2.55 25.47 4.95
N LYS A 197 -1.47 25.30 5.72
CA LYS A 197 -1.09 26.24 6.79
C LYS A 197 -0.80 27.62 6.23
N ASP A 198 -0.12 27.70 5.09
CA ASP A 198 0.23 28.96 4.42
C ASP A 198 -1.02 29.76 3.99
N VAL A 199 -1.95 29.10 3.28
CA VAL A 199 -3.22 29.71 2.84
C VAL A 199 -4.07 30.21 4.02
N GLN A 200 -4.14 29.42 5.12
CA GLN A 200 -4.88 29.85 6.31
C GLN A 200 -4.22 31.04 7.04
N GLY A 201 -2.90 31.18 6.95
CA GLY A 201 -2.16 32.33 7.49
C GLY A 201 -2.51 33.62 6.74
N GLU A 202 -2.59 33.54 5.41
CA GLU A 202 -2.93 34.67 4.55
C GLU A 202 -4.38 35.16 4.78
N ASP A 203 -5.34 34.23 4.87
CA ASP A 203 -6.74 34.55 5.16
C ASP A 203 -6.92 35.25 6.51
N ARG A 204 -6.19 34.83 7.55
CA ARG A 204 -6.23 35.47 8.89
C ARG A 204 -5.65 36.88 8.87
N ALA A 205 -4.53 37.08 8.19
CA ALA A 205 -3.89 38.39 8.08
C ALA A 205 -4.81 39.41 7.40
N ILE A 206 -5.49 39.00 6.32
CA ILE A 206 -6.48 39.84 5.63
C ILE A 206 -7.64 40.18 6.56
N HIS A 207 -8.14 39.20 7.32
CA HIS A 207 -9.24 39.43 8.25
C HIS A 207 -8.88 40.39 9.38
N GLU A 208 -7.66 40.29 9.94
CA GLU A 208 -7.17 41.21 10.97
C GLU A 208 -6.98 42.63 10.45
N ILE A 209 -6.45 42.80 9.22
CA ILE A 209 -6.31 44.12 8.59
C ILE A 209 -7.68 44.76 8.37
N VAL A 210 -8.66 44.02 7.84
CA VAL A 210 -10.02 44.52 7.63
C VAL A 210 -10.68 44.90 8.95
N ARG A 211 -10.46 44.11 10.02
CA ARG A 211 -11.01 44.39 11.35
C ARG A 211 -10.35 45.58 12.04
N GLY A 212 -9.08 45.88 11.75
CA GLY A 212 -8.37 47.05 12.25
C GLY A 212 -8.69 48.35 11.48
N LEU A 213 -9.26 48.23 10.28
CA LEU A 213 -9.73 49.35 9.47
C LEU A 213 -11.20 49.75 9.73
N LEU A 214 -11.97 48.90 10.42
CA LEU A 214 -13.36 49.15 10.86
C LEU A 214 -13.40 49.61 12.32
#